data_AF-A0A1Z5JF26-F1
#
_entry.id   AF-A0A1Z5JF26-F1
#
_cell.length_a   1.000
_cell.length_b   1.000
_cell.length_c   1.000
_cell.angle_alpha   90.00
_cell.angle_beta   90.00
_cell.angle_gamma   90.00
#
_symmetry.space_group_name_H-M   'P 1'
#
loop_
_entity.id
_entity.type
_entity.pdbx_description
1 polymer ?
#
loop_
_entity_poly.entity_id
_entity_poly.type
_entity_poly.pdbx_seq_one_letter_code
_entity_poly.pdbx_strand_id
1 'polypeptide(L)'
;MAHEHQLNWRDATSKSSSDWKIKITTTTNDRTATYHVHKAVLAHGPRRSEFFAEIFQNDYMANAMNTKSSFQLDSHAARAFPALLDYIYGEDLKIDTNNATALHYLSELLGMNQLKIDSLQFCQTNMSLENLHIYYVLAKLLNDAQVKNLVTVFLKMNMHHVRPDHPIVEESDPQLWIDALAIQGHAETRIEDTRQLSKVIAKICLISMTLDTETFERLVDPLACIDSSVALDLCQLADHLYPKDLDYILSGHLLLMKRCVEALSKDPNFLRELDQHEMHILMQRSPQFLVNLSLETVAGYRD
;
A
#
# COMPACT_ATOMS: atom_id res chain seq x y z
N MET A 1 40.08 -10.76 34.69
CA MET A 1 38.89 -11.17 33.91
C MET A 1 39.27 -10.98 32.45
N ALA A 2 39.47 -12.07 31.72
CA ALA A 2 39.73 -11.96 30.28
C ALA A 2 38.44 -11.41 29.64
N HIS A 3 38.55 -10.35 28.85
CA HIS A 3 37.45 -9.94 27.98
C HIS A 3 37.21 -11.10 27.02
N GLU A 4 36.16 -11.89 27.24
CA GLU A 4 35.66 -12.81 26.22
C GLU A 4 35.39 -11.97 24.98
N HIS A 5 36.08 -12.29 23.90
CA HIS A 5 35.93 -11.57 22.64
C HIS A 5 34.53 -11.89 22.12
N GLN A 6 33.61 -10.93 22.21
CA GLN A 6 32.27 -11.08 21.67
C GLN A 6 32.39 -11.29 20.16
N LEU A 7 31.88 -12.42 19.67
CA LEU A 7 31.87 -12.74 18.23
C LEU A 7 31.17 -11.61 17.48
N ASN A 8 31.71 -11.19 16.33
CA ASN A 8 31.11 -10.15 15.49
C ASN A 8 31.13 -10.58 14.01
N TRP A 9 30.01 -10.42 13.30
CA TRP A 9 29.90 -10.75 11.87
C TRP A 9 30.59 -9.73 10.96
N ARG A 10 30.90 -8.53 11.47
CA ARG A 10 31.61 -7.46 10.76
C ARG A 10 33.14 -7.61 10.81
N ASP A 11 33.65 -8.54 11.62
CA ASP A 11 35.08 -8.82 11.67
C ASP A 11 35.61 -9.29 10.31
N ALA A 12 36.88 -8.97 10.05
CA ALA A 12 37.56 -9.48 8.86
C ALA A 12 37.51 -11.02 8.85
N THR A 13 37.28 -11.61 7.67
CA THR A 13 37.13 -13.07 7.51
C THR A 13 38.32 -13.88 8.04
N SER A 14 39.52 -13.30 8.04
CA SER A 14 40.74 -13.91 8.60
C SER A 14 40.76 -13.95 10.13
N LYS A 15 39.88 -13.20 10.79
CA LYS A 15 39.79 -13.06 12.25
C LYS A 15 38.46 -13.57 12.81
N SER A 16 37.40 -13.55 12.01
CA SER A 16 36.03 -13.75 12.48
C SER A 16 35.70 -15.18 12.86
N SER A 17 36.58 -16.18 12.71
CA SER A 17 36.31 -17.60 13.04
C SER A 17 34.95 -18.14 12.57
N SER A 18 34.39 -17.55 11.51
CA SER A 18 33.01 -17.82 11.09
C SER A 18 32.90 -19.19 10.43
N ASP A 19 31.88 -19.94 10.83
CA ASP A 19 31.60 -21.32 10.42
C ASP A 19 30.39 -21.44 9.48
N TRP A 20 29.80 -20.30 9.08
CA TRP A 20 28.69 -20.24 8.13
C TRP A 20 28.75 -19.03 7.20
N LYS A 21 28.18 -19.17 6.01
CA LYS A 21 28.01 -18.09 5.03
C LYS A 21 26.55 -17.89 4.66
N ILE A 22 26.07 -16.65 4.74
CA ILE A 22 24.77 -16.26 4.20
C ILE A 22 25.00 -15.51 2.90
N LYS A 23 24.52 -16.06 1.79
CA LYS A 23 24.52 -15.39 0.49
C LYS A 23 23.15 -14.76 0.24
N ILE A 24 23.11 -13.47 -0.07
CA ILE A 24 21.90 -12.77 -0.46
C ILE A 24 22.05 -12.30 -1.89
N THR A 25 21.15 -12.73 -2.75
CA THR A 25 21.03 -12.22 -4.12
C THR A 25 19.78 -11.36 -4.21
N THR A 26 19.92 -10.11 -4.68
CA THR A 26 18.78 -9.22 -4.90
C THR A 26 18.04 -9.57 -6.18
N THR A 27 16.72 -9.69 -6.13
CA THR A 27 15.87 -10.07 -7.27
C THR A 27 15.88 -9.07 -8.43
N THR A 28 16.17 -7.79 -8.17
CA THR A 28 16.03 -6.72 -9.18
C THR A 28 17.25 -6.54 -10.08
N ASN A 29 18.45 -6.91 -9.63
CA ASN A 29 19.69 -6.66 -10.38
C ASN A 29 20.78 -7.72 -10.15
N ASP A 30 20.42 -8.88 -9.59
CA ASP A 30 21.31 -10.01 -9.29
C ASP A 30 22.56 -9.66 -8.45
N ARG A 31 22.59 -8.49 -7.79
CA ARG A 31 23.67 -8.15 -6.86
C ARG A 31 23.71 -9.15 -5.73
N THR A 32 24.92 -9.62 -5.44
CA THR A 32 25.16 -10.61 -4.41
C THR A 32 25.96 -10.00 -3.27
N ALA A 33 25.48 -10.17 -2.04
CA ALA A 33 26.24 -9.94 -0.82
C ALA A 33 26.49 -11.28 -0.10
N THR A 34 27.65 -11.43 0.52
CA THR A 34 27.97 -12.61 1.35
C THR A 34 28.35 -12.14 2.75
N TYR A 35 27.68 -12.70 3.75
CA TYR A 35 27.92 -12.44 5.17
C TYR A 35 28.55 -13.67 5.80
N HIS A 36 29.60 -13.45 6.59
CA HIS A 36 30.30 -14.48 7.35
C HIS A 36 29.79 -14.44 8.79
N VAL A 37 29.20 -15.53 9.24
CA VAL A 37 28.43 -15.56 10.49
C VAL A 37 28.71 -16.84 11.29
N HIS A 38 28.28 -16.84 12.54
CA HIS A 38 28.52 -17.91 13.50
C HIS A 38 27.24 -18.70 13.74
N LYS A 39 27.29 -20.02 13.54
CA LYS A 39 26.14 -20.91 13.79
C LYS A 39 25.63 -20.78 15.22
N ALA A 40 26.55 -20.76 16.18
CA ALA A 40 26.22 -20.66 17.60
C ALA A 40 25.37 -19.41 17.91
N VAL A 41 25.70 -18.26 17.31
CA VAL A 41 25.00 -16.99 17.53
C VAL A 41 23.64 -16.98 16.83
N LEU A 42 23.56 -17.49 15.59
CA LEU A 42 22.30 -17.50 14.83
C LEU A 42 21.25 -18.46 15.42
N ALA A 43 21.66 -19.59 15.99
CA ALA A 43 20.76 -20.65 16.45
C ALA A 43 20.49 -20.68 17.96
N HIS A 44 21.17 -19.85 18.77
CA HIS A 44 21.00 -19.85 20.21
C HIS A 44 20.78 -18.44 20.77
N GLY A 45 20.22 -18.38 21.98
CA GLY A 45 19.93 -17.13 22.68
C GLY A 45 18.55 -16.55 22.39
N PRO A 46 18.25 -15.38 22.97
CA PRO A 46 16.92 -14.75 22.88
C PRO A 46 16.63 -14.11 21.53
N ARG A 47 17.67 -13.77 20.75
CA ARG A 47 17.55 -13.15 19.42
C ARG A 47 17.84 -14.13 18.27
N ARG A 48 17.79 -15.44 18.56
CA ARG A 48 18.05 -16.48 17.56
C ARG A 48 17.03 -16.47 16.44
N SER A 49 17.41 -17.07 15.32
CA SER A 49 16.53 -17.42 14.21
C SER A 49 16.15 -18.89 14.29
N GLU A 50 14.86 -19.17 14.32
CA GLU A 50 14.37 -20.57 14.33
C GLU A 50 14.69 -21.28 13.01
N PHE A 51 14.66 -20.56 11.88
CA PHE A 51 15.10 -21.09 10.59
C PHE A 51 16.54 -21.65 10.63
N PHE A 52 17.48 -20.87 11.18
CA PHE A 52 18.87 -21.32 11.28
C PHE A 52 19.04 -22.41 12.34
N ALA A 53 18.29 -22.36 13.44
CA ALA A 53 18.30 -23.41 14.45
C ALA A 53 17.88 -24.77 13.86
N GLU A 54 16.80 -24.81 13.08
CA GLU A 54 16.33 -26.01 12.39
C GLU A 54 17.33 -26.53 11.37
N ILE A 55 17.87 -25.64 10.52
CA ILE A 55 18.87 -26.04 9.52
C ILE A 55 20.10 -26.64 10.18
N PHE A 56 20.63 -26.01 11.23
CA PHE A 56 21.85 -26.52 11.85
C PHE A 56 21.61 -27.84 12.57
N GLN A 57 20.46 -28.04 13.22
CA GLN A 57 20.10 -29.32 13.82
C GLN A 57 20.04 -30.44 12.77
N ASN A 58 19.49 -30.16 11.59
CA ASN A 58 19.40 -31.14 10.50
C ASN A 58 20.74 -31.37 9.79
N ASP A 59 21.58 -30.34 9.64
CA ASP A 59 22.93 -30.44 9.07
C ASP A 59 23.87 -31.32 9.91
N TYR A 60 23.68 -31.34 11.24
CA TYR A 60 24.39 -32.29 12.11
C TYR A 60 24.05 -33.75 11.78
N MET A 61 22.87 -34.01 11.20
CA MET A 61 22.39 -35.35 10.84
C MET A 61 22.69 -35.72 9.37
N ALA A 62 22.77 -34.74 8.47
CA ALA A 62 22.89 -34.94 7.03
C ALA A 62 24.23 -34.40 6.48
N ASN A 63 25.36 -35.05 6.81
CA ASN A 63 26.69 -34.86 6.20
C ASN A 63 27.11 -33.39 5.89
N ALA A 64 27.90 -32.83 6.81
CA ALA A 64 28.51 -31.49 6.95
C ALA A 64 29.13 -30.72 5.74
N MET A 65 28.76 -30.97 4.48
CA MET A 65 29.36 -30.28 3.32
C MET A 65 28.73 -28.93 2.97
N ASN A 66 27.48 -28.66 3.38
CA ASN A 66 26.86 -27.37 3.11
C ASN A 66 27.21 -26.39 4.23
N THR A 67 28.04 -25.38 3.94
CA THR A 67 28.45 -24.32 4.88
C THR A 67 27.80 -22.98 4.55
N LYS A 68 26.68 -23.02 3.82
CA LYS A 68 26.02 -21.81 3.34
C LYS A 68 24.49 -21.92 3.26
N SER A 69 23.85 -20.79 3.52
CA SER A 69 22.45 -20.53 3.15
C SER A 69 22.40 -19.48 2.05
N SER A 70 21.44 -19.58 1.15
CA SER A 70 21.26 -18.61 0.06
C SER A 70 19.82 -18.11 0.04
N PHE A 71 19.64 -16.79 -0.02
CA PHE A 71 18.35 -16.14 -0.10
C PHE A 71 18.28 -15.30 -1.38
N GLN A 72 17.11 -15.32 -2.02
CA GLN A 72 16.75 -14.36 -3.03
C GLN A 72 15.77 -13.37 -2.40
N LEU A 73 16.17 -12.11 -2.28
CA LEU A 73 15.41 -11.07 -1.57
C LEU A 73 15.17 -9.86 -2.47
N ASP A 74 14.10 -9.10 -2.21
CA ASP A 74 14.00 -7.76 -2.77
C ASP A 74 15.15 -6.86 -2.24
N SER A 75 15.50 -5.84 -3.02
CA SER A 75 16.51 -4.85 -2.68
C SER A 75 16.31 -4.19 -1.31
N HIS A 76 15.07 -3.94 -0.88
CA HIS A 76 14.76 -3.33 0.42
C HIS A 76 15.02 -4.30 1.57
N ALA A 77 14.58 -5.55 1.44
CA ALA A 77 14.88 -6.60 2.41
C ALA A 77 16.39 -6.88 2.50
N ALA A 78 17.08 -6.97 1.36
CA ALA A 78 18.53 -7.15 1.32
C ALA A 78 19.28 -6.00 2.00
N ARG A 79 18.81 -4.76 1.85
CA ARG A 79 19.38 -3.57 2.50
C ARG A 79 19.16 -3.55 4.02
N ALA A 80 18.05 -4.11 4.51
CA ALA A 80 17.76 -4.23 5.94
C ALA A 80 18.52 -5.39 6.62
N PHE A 81 19.04 -6.34 5.83
CA PHE A 81 19.69 -7.55 6.37
C PHE A 81 20.92 -7.29 7.26
N PRO A 82 21.81 -6.32 6.97
CA PRO A 82 22.87 -5.96 7.90
C PRO A 82 22.37 -5.55 9.29
N ALA A 83 21.31 -4.74 9.37
CA ALA A 83 20.73 -4.31 10.64
C ALA A 83 20.10 -5.49 11.41
N LEU A 84 19.51 -6.44 10.69
CA LEU A 84 19.05 -7.71 11.27
C LEU A 84 20.22 -8.50 11.90
N LEU A 85 21.37 -8.59 11.21
CA LEU A 85 22.54 -9.26 11.77
C LEU A 85 23.07 -8.51 13.00
N ASP A 86 23.17 -7.18 12.95
CA ASP A 86 23.54 -6.37 14.12
C ASP A 86 22.63 -6.69 15.32
N TYR A 87 21.32 -6.76 15.10
CA TYR A 87 20.36 -7.17 16.13
C TYR A 87 20.67 -8.57 16.70
N ILE A 88 20.89 -9.59 15.86
CA ILE A 88 21.19 -10.95 16.31
C ILE A 88 22.46 -10.99 17.17
N TYR A 89 23.47 -10.18 16.82
CA TYR A 89 24.75 -10.11 17.53
C TYR A 89 24.71 -9.25 18.81
N GLY A 90 23.54 -8.74 19.17
CA GLY A 90 23.33 -8.02 20.43
C GLY A 90 23.46 -6.51 20.32
N GLU A 91 23.66 -5.95 19.12
CA GLU A 91 23.67 -4.50 18.93
C GLU A 91 22.25 -3.92 19.03
N ASP A 92 22.17 -2.60 19.28
CA ASP A 92 20.91 -1.88 19.36
C ASP A 92 20.32 -1.70 17.95
N LEU A 93 19.14 -2.28 17.74
CA LEU A 93 18.44 -2.16 16.47
C LEU A 93 17.67 -0.85 16.40
N LYS A 94 18.03 -0.01 15.44
CA LYS A 94 17.24 1.16 15.09
C LYS A 94 16.18 0.80 14.04
N ILE A 95 14.95 0.62 14.49
CA ILE A 95 13.78 0.49 13.61
C ILE A 95 13.33 1.89 13.21
N ASP A 96 13.12 2.12 11.92
CA ASP A 96 12.60 3.37 11.35
C ASP A 96 11.62 3.10 10.20
N THR A 97 10.99 4.15 9.69
CA THR A 97 10.01 4.09 8.60
C THR A 97 10.53 3.34 7.35
N ASN A 98 11.83 3.42 7.05
CA ASN A 98 12.41 2.86 5.82
C ASN A 98 12.80 1.38 5.95
N ASN A 99 12.95 0.87 7.17
CA ASN A 99 13.36 -0.50 7.41
C ASN A 99 12.32 -1.36 8.14
N ALA A 100 11.31 -0.77 8.80
CA ALA A 100 10.38 -1.51 9.65
C ALA A 100 9.63 -2.63 8.91
N THR A 101 9.07 -2.35 7.73
CA THR A 101 8.39 -3.38 6.93
C THR A 101 9.35 -4.48 6.47
N ALA A 102 10.56 -4.11 6.07
CA ALA A 102 11.58 -5.08 5.65
C ALA A 102 12.04 -5.97 6.81
N LEU A 103 12.21 -5.39 8.01
CA LEU A 103 12.56 -6.13 9.22
C LEU A 103 11.42 -7.05 9.67
N HIS A 104 10.16 -6.60 9.58
CA HIS A 104 9.00 -7.45 9.83
C HIS A 104 8.99 -8.66 8.88
N TYR A 105 9.08 -8.43 7.57
CA TYR A 105 9.18 -9.49 6.56
C TYR A 105 10.34 -10.47 6.83
N LEU A 106 11.55 -9.95 7.07
CA LEU A 106 12.73 -10.79 7.33
C LEU A 106 12.59 -11.60 8.62
N SER A 107 12.01 -11.00 9.66
CA SER A 107 11.81 -11.67 10.94
C SER A 107 10.78 -12.80 10.82
N GLU A 108 9.75 -12.64 9.98
CA GLU A 108 8.80 -13.70 9.68
C GLU A 108 9.48 -14.82 8.89
N LEU A 109 10.23 -14.47 7.83
CA LEU A 109 10.99 -15.42 7.01
C LEU A 109 11.98 -16.28 7.83
N LEU A 110 12.60 -15.68 8.86
CA LEU A 110 13.64 -16.32 9.65
C LEU A 110 13.16 -16.85 11.02
N GLY A 111 11.86 -16.73 11.31
CA GLY A 111 11.25 -17.21 12.57
C GLY A 111 11.68 -16.42 13.81
N MET A 112 11.90 -15.11 13.71
CA MET A 112 12.37 -14.25 14.80
C MET A 112 11.21 -13.50 15.46
N ASN A 113 10.48 -14.18 16.34
CA ASN A 113 9.19 -13.70 16.89
C ASN A 113 9.26 -12.32 17.58
N GLN A 114 10.27 -12.05 18.41
CA GLN A 114 10.35 -10.77 19.12
C GLN A 114 10.54 -9.62 18.13
N LEU A 115 11.46 -9.76 17.18
CA LEU A 115 11.70 -8.74 16.17
C LEU A 115 10.47 -8.53 15.27
N LYS A 116 9.72 -9.59 14.99
CA LYS A 116 8.45 -9.50 14.27
C LYS A 116 7.46 -8.61 15.00
N ILE A 117 7.25 -8.86 16.29
CA ILE A 117 6.35 -8.06 17.14
C ILE A 117 6.82 -6.61 17.19
N ASP A 118 8.10 -6.38 17.46
CA ASP A 118 8.66 -5.04 17.62
C ASP A 118 8.56 -4.22 16.33
N SER A 119 8.87 -4.83 15.17
CA SER A 119 8.79 -4.17 13.87
C SER A 119 7.35 -3.85 13.48
N LEU A 120 6.41 -4.77 13.73
CA LEU A 120 4.99 -4.53 13.44
C LEU A 120 4.40 -3.45 14.35
N GLN A 121 4.74 -3.48 15.65
CA GLN A 121 4.34 -2.45 16.60
C GLN A 121 4.90 -1.07 16.21
N PHE A 122 6.15 -1.01 15.75
CA PHE A 122 6.72 0.22 15.21
C PHE A 122 5.91 0.72 14.01
N CYS A 123 5.63 -0.13 13.02
CA CYS A 123 4.78 0.23 11.88
C CYS A 123 3.44 0.82 12.35
N GLN A 124 2.75 0.19 13.31
CA GLN A 124 1.46 0.65 13.81
C GLN A 124 1.54 2.01 14.53
N THR A 125 2.58 2.23 15.33
CA THR A 125 2.72 3.42 16.17
C THR A 125 3.32 4.63 15.44
N ASN A 126 4.16 4.38 14.42
CA ASN A 126 4.81 5.43 13.64
C ASN A 126 4.03 5.84 12.37
N MET A 127 2.97 5.12 12.02
CA MET A 127 2.18 5.41 10.83
C MET A 127 1.49 6.77 10.93
N SER A 128 1.64 7.56 9.88
CA SER A 128 1.05 8.89 9.69
C SER A 128 0.74 9.08 8.21
N LEU A 129 -0.02 10.13 7.85
CA LEU A 129 -0.24 10.43 6.43
C LEU A 129 1.08 10.68 5.69
N GLU A 130 2.01 11.43 6.29
CA GLU A 130 3.30 11.78 5.68
C GLU A 130 4.13 10.56 5.23
N ASN A 131 4.02 9.43 5.91
CA ASN A 131 4.81 8.22 5.62
C ASN A 131 3.97 7.00 5.20
N LEU A 132 2.64 7.11 5.09
CA LEU A 132 1.74 6.00 4.77
C LEU A 132 2.10 5.28 3.46
N HIS A 133 2.50 6.06 2.45
CA HIS A 133 2.88 5.59 1.12
C HIS A 133 4.10 4.65 1.17
N ILE A 134 5.09 4.98 2.01
CA ILE A 134 6.30 4.16 2.20
C ILE A 134 5.92 2.77 2.72
N TYR A 135 5.07 2.72 3.75
CA TYR A 135 4.60 1.45 4.31
C TYR A 135 3.83 0.62 3.28
N TYR A 136 2.94 1.26 2.51
CA TYR A 136 2.16 0.58 1.49
C TYR A 136 3.02 -0.01 0.38
N VAL A 137 3.92 0.80 -0.21
CA VAL A 137 4.80 0.36 -1.30
C VAL A 137 5.68 -0.79 -0.84
N LEU A 138 6.29 -0.68 0.35
CA LEU A 138 7.14 -1.75 0.88
C LEU A 138 6.33 -3.01 1.21
N ALA A 139 5.12 -2.86 1.77
CA ALA A 139 4.27 -4.00 2.08
C ALA A 139 3.80 -4.72 0.83
N LYS A 140 3.46 -3.98 -0.23
CA LYS A 140 3.12 -4.56 -1.54
C LYS A 140 4.31 -5.28 -2.16
N LEU A 141 5.49 -4.64 -2.17
CA LEU A 141 6.71 -5.17 -2.75
C LEU A 141 7.17 -6.46 -2.06
N LEU A 142 7.06 -6.51 -0.73
CA LEU A 142 7.48 -7.66 0.10
C LEU A 142 6.36 -8.66 0.34
N ASN A 143 5.16 -8.43 -0.21
CA ASN A 143 3.95 -9.22 0.03
C ASN A 143 3.62 -9.40 1.53
N ASP A 144 3.78 -8.33 2.29
CA ASP A 144 3.54 -8.29 3.73
C ASP A 144 2.08 -7.93 4.04
N ALA A 145 1.24 -8.96 4.18
CA ALA A 145 -0.19 -8.80 4.40
C ALA A 145 -0.53 -8.10 5.73
N GLN A 146 0.29 -8.28 6.77
CA GLN A 146 0.03 -7.68 8.09
C GLN A 146 0.26 -6.17 8.04
N VAL A 147 1.36 -5.71 7.45
CA VAL A 147 1.62 -4.28 7.28
C VAL A 147 0.64 -3.66 6.28
N LYS A 148 0.28 -4.37 5.19
CA LYS A 148 -0.75 -3.90 4.25
C LYS A 148 -2.10 -3.69 4.97
N ASN A 149 -2.48 -4.58 5.87
CA ASN A 149 -3.69 -4.42 6.68
C ASN A 149 -3.61 -3.21 7.62
N LEU A 150 -2.46 -2.94 8.25
CA LEU A 150 -2.27 -1.73 9.05
C LEU A 150 -2.49 -0.46 8.22
N VAL A 151 -1.97 -0.41 6.99
CA VAL A 151 -2.20 0.70 6.05
C VAL A 151 -3.68 0.85 5.76
N THR A 152 -4.39 -0.22 5.42
CA THR A 152 -5.83 -0.19 5.12
C THR A 152 -6.64 0.34 6.31
N VAL A 153 -6.36 -0.15 7.52
CA VAL A 153 -7.03 0.30 8.75
C VAL A 153 -6.76 1.78 9.02
N PHE A 154 -5.50 2.21 8.91
CA PHE A 154 -5.12 3.60 9.10
C PHE A 154 -5.82 4.51 8.07
N LEU A 155 -5.81 4.11 6.79
CA LEU A 155 -6.44 4.85 5.71
C LEU A 155 -7.95 4.99 5.95
N LYS A 156 -8.62 3.91 6.34
CA LYS A 156 -10.04 3.90 6.70
C LYS A 156 -10.38 4.93 7.79
N MET A 157 -9.52 5.05 8.81
CA MET A 157 -9.72 6.01 9.90
C MET A 157 -9.43 7.46 9.52
N ASN A 158 -8.55 7.70 8.55
CA ASN A 158 -8.03 9.04 8.21
C ASN A 158 -8.41 9.49 6.80
N MET A 159 -9.31 8.79 6.13
CA MET A 159 -9.60 8.97 4.70
C MET A 159 -10.02 10.40 4.33
N HIS A 160 -10.79 11.04 5.20
CA HIS A 160 -11.27 12.42 5.02
C HIS A 160 -10.15 13.48 5.06
N HIS A 161 -8.97 13.13 5.59
CA HIS A 161 -7.79 13.99 5.59
C HIS A 161 -6.88 13.75 4.37
N VAL A 162 -7.13 12.72 3.57
CA VAL A 162 -6.28 12.44 2.41
C VAL A 162 -6.64 13.39 1.27
N ARG A 163 -5.62 14.07 0.77
CA ARG A 163 -5.74 14.97 -0.37
C ARG A 163 -5.46 14.23 -1.68
N PRO A 164 -6.00 14.68 -2.82
CA PRO A 164 -5.71 14.07 -4.12
C PRO A 164 -4.22 14.08 -4.49
N ASP A 165 -3.47 15.10 -4.08
CA ASP A 165 -2.03 15.23 -4.32
C ASP A 165 -1.15 14.40 -3.38
N HIS A 166 -1.74 13.62 -2.48
CA HIS A 166 -0.99 12.85 -1.50
C HIS A 166 -0.28 11.64 -2.16
N PRO A 167 0.99 11.34 -1.81
CA PRO A 167 1.76 10.23 -2.42
C PRO A 167 1.06 8.87 -2.38
N ILE A 168 0.32 8.59 -1.30
CA ILE A 168 -0.47 7.34 -1.21
C ILE A 168 -1.46 7.21 -2.37
N VAL A 169 -2.04 8.30 -2.89
CA VAL A 169 -3.01 8.27 -4.00
C VAL A 169 -2.30 7.93 -5.31
N GLU A 170 -1.05 8.35 -5.48
CA GLU A 170 -0.26 8.13 -6.69
C GLU A 170 0.38 6.73 -6.74
N GLU A 171 0.76 6.20 -5.57
CA GLU A 171 1.49 4.93 -5.47
C GLU A 171 0.59 3.72 -5.19
N SER A 172 -0.70 3.92 -4.89
CA SER A 172 -1.63 2.85 -4.55
C SER A 172 -2.40 2.29 -5.74
N ASP A 173 -2.79 1.02 -5.62
CA ASP A 173 -3.78 0.42 -6.52
C ASP A 173 -5.22 0.66 -6.03
N PRO A 174 -6.21 0.61 -6.95
CA PRO A 174 -7.63 0.68 -6.62
C PRO A 174 -8.07 -0.25 -5.48
N GLN A 175 -7.46 -1.44 -5.37
CA GLN A 175 -7.85 -2.43 -4.37
C GLN A 175 -7.64 -1.94 -2.94
N LEU A 176 -6.56 -1.19 -2.67
CA LEU A 176 -6.34 -0.58 -1.35
C LEU A 176 -7.54 0.27 -0.91
N TRP A 177 -8.04 1.10 -1.83
CA TRP A 177 -9.14 2.02 -1.56
C TRP A 177 -10.46 1.31 -1.40
N ILE A 178 -10.72 0.31 -2.23
CA ILE A 178 -11.86 -0.59 -2.07
C ILE A 178 -11.85 -1.25 -0.69
N ASP A 179 -10.70 -1.77 -0.26
CA ASP A 179 -10.56 -2.42 1.06
C ASP A 179 -10.77 -1.42 2.20
N ALA A 180 -10.26 -0.19 2.05
CA ALA A 180 -10.43 0.87 3.05
C ALA A 180 -11.87 1.41 3.10
N LEU A 181 -12.56 1.45 1.96
CA LEU A 181 -13.97 1.86 1.83
C LEU A 181 -14.93 0.77 2.28
N ALA A 182 -14.52 -0.50 2.26
CA ALA A 182 -15.37 -1.62 2.61
C ALA A 182 -15.97 -1.45 4.02
N ILE A 183 -17.29 -1.35 4.05
CA ILE A 183 -18.09 -1.30 5.28
C ILE A 183 -18.18 -2.74 5.81
N GLN A 184 -17.30 -3.10 6.73
CA GLN A 184 -17.52 -4.30 7.55
C GLN A 184 -18.63 -3.98 8.56
N GLY A 185 -19.69 -4.79 8.52
CA GLY A 185 -20.98 -4.51 9.13
C GLY A 185 -20.97 -4.11 10.61
N HIS A 186 -22.01 -3.33 10.94
CA HIS A 186 -22.66 -3.11 12.24
C HIS A 186 -22.55 -1.75 12.95
N ALA A 187 -21.86 -0.75 12.41
CA ALA A 187 -22.09 0.64 12.80
C ALA A 187 -21.57 1.59 11.72
N GLU A 188 -22.39 1.87 10.72
CA GLU A 188 -22.09 2.76 9.61
C GLU A 188 -22.01 4.21 10.07
N THR A 189 -20.81 4.73 10.32
CA THR A 189 -20.58 6.16 10.10
C THR A 189 -20.52 6.38 8.60
N ARG A 190 -21.69 6.56 7.99
CA ARG A 190 -21.78 7.00 6.60
C ARG A 190 -21.06 8.35 6.52
N ILE A 191 -20.02 8.43 5.70
CA ILE A 191 -19.32 9.70 5.48
C ILE A 191 -20.32 10.62 4.77
N GLU A 192 -20.86 11.60 5.49
CA GLU A 192 -21.93 12.46 4.96
C GLU A 192 -21.39 13.37 3.84
N ASP A 193 -20.17 13.89 3.99
CA ASP A 193 -19.49 14.68 2.97
C ASP A 193 -18.32 13.90 2.34
N THR A 194 -18.58 13.34 1.15
CA THR A 194 -17.56 12.64 0.36
C THR A 194 -16.95 13.49 -0.75
N ARG A 195 -17.07 14.83 -0.74
CA ARG A 195 -16.54 15.68 -1.82
C ARG A 195 -15.03 15.55 -1.97
N GLN A 196 -14.27 15.68 -0.88
CA GLN A 196 -12.81 15.51 -0.93
C GLN A 196 -12.43 14.09 -1.36
N LEU A 197 -13.13 13.08 -0.83
CA LEU A 197 -12.93 11.69 -1.21
C LEU A 197 -13.22 11.48 -2.71
N SER A 198 -14.23 12.12 -3.27
CA SER A 198 -14.53 12.01 -4.71
C SER A 198 -13.38 12.50 -5.59
N LYS A 199 -12.62 13.52 -5.14
CA LYS A 199 -11.41 13.97 -5.85
C LYS A 199 -10.29 12.94 -5.81
N VAL A 200 -10.11 12.31 -4.65
CA VAL A 200 -9.13 11.23 -4.46
C VAL A 200 -9.49 10.04 -5.36
N ILE A 201 -10.75 9.60 -5.32
CA ILE A 201 -11.25 8.48 -6.14
C ILE A 201 -11.15 8.79 -7.63
N ALA A 202 -11.53 9.99 -8.07
CA ALA A 202 -11.37 10.39 -9.46
C ALA A 202 -9.90 10.28 -9.91
N LYS A 203 -8.96 10.77 -9.10
CA LYS A 203 -7.53 10.68 -9.43
C LYS A 203 -7.04 9.23 -9.50
N ILE A 204 -7.46 8.35 -8.58
CA ILE A 204 -7.11 6.92 -8.61
C ILE A 204 -7.62 6.27 -9.90
N CYS A 205 -8.87 6.56 -10.27
CA CYS A 205 -9.46 6.03 -11.49
C CYS A 205 -8.71 6.51 -12.74
N LEU A 206 -8.31 7.78 -12.78
CA LEU A 206 -7.58 8.36 -13.92
C LEU A 206 -6.15 7.83 -14.07
N ILE A 207 -5.46 7.52 -12.98
CA ILE A 207 -4.09 6.98 -13.02
C ILE A 207 -4.08 5.47 -13.30
N SER A 208 -5.17 4.76 -12.95
CA SER A 208 -5.26 3.31 -13.13
C SER A 208 -5.39 2.91 -14.60
N MET A 209 -4.30 2.38 -15.18
CA MET A 209 -4.28 1.92 -16.58
C MET A 209 -5.18 0.69 -16.85
N THR A 210 -5.57 -0.05 -15.82
CA THR A 210 -6.29 -1.32 -15.93
C THR A 210 -7.62 -1.30 -15.19
N LEU A 211 -8.26 -0.12 -15.09
CA LEU A 211 -9.51 0.02 -14.36
C LEU A 211 -10.64 -0.70 -15.12
N ASP A 212 -11.18 -1.75 -14.52
CA ASP A 212 -12.37 -2.43 -15.00
C ASP A 212 -13.65 -1.83 -14.39
N THR A 213 -14.80 -2.18 -14.99
CA THR A 213 -16.12 -1.68 -14.59
C THR A 213 -16.47 -2.03 -13.14
N GLU A 214 -16.15 -3.23 -12.66
CA GLU A 214 -16.47 -3.66 -11.29
C GLU A 214 -15.64 -2.87 -10.27
N THR A 215 -14.34 -2.73 -10.53
CA THR A 215 -13.44 -1.94 -9.69
C THR A 215 -13.89 -0.48 -9.62
N PHE A 216 -14.27 0.12 -10.76
CA PHE A 216 -14.79 1.48 -10.79
C PHE A 216 -16.08 1.63 -9.97
N GLU A 217 -17.04 0.71 -10.13
CA GLU A 217 -18.29 0.71 -9.37
C GLU A 217 -18.06 0.68 -7.86
N ARG A 218 -17.17 -0.22 -7.40
CA ARG A 218 -16.86 -0.37 -5.98
C ARG A 218 -16.20 0.86 -5.38
N LEU A 219 -15.46 1.64 -6.18
CA LEU A 219 -14.85 2.89 -5.74
C LEU A 219 -15.85 4.05 -5.64
N VAL A 220 -16.79 4.13 -6.59
CA VAL A 220 -17.72 5.27 -6.68
C VAL A 220 -19.04 5.09 -5.92
N ASP A 221 -19.47 3.85 -5.68
CA ASP A 221 -20.72 3.55 -4.97
C ASP A 221 -20.79 4.20 -3.58
N PRO A 222 -19.71 4.18 -2.75
CA PRO A 222 -19.71 4.79 -1.43
C PRO A 222 -19.83 6.32 -1.42
N LEU A 223 -19.65 7.01 -2.55
CA LEU A 223 -19.64 8.48 -2.62
C LEU A 223 -21.06 9.05 -2.49
N ALA A 224 -21.42 9.60 -1.34
CA ALA A 224 -22.71 10.26 -1.13
C ALA A 224 -22.82 11.60 -1.90
N CYS A 225 -21.73 12.35 -1.98
CA CYS A 225 -21.59 13.62 -2.69
C CYS A 225 -20.33 13.62 -3.56
N ILE A 226 -20.42 14.28 -4.72
CA ILE A 226 -19.32 14.45 -5.66
C ILE A 226 -18.95 15.93 -5.68
N ASP A 227 -17.66 16.23 -5.74
CA ASP A 227 -17.19 17.60 -5.93
C ASP A 227 -17.34 18.00 -7.40
N SER A 228 -17.82 19.22 -7.65
CA SER A 228 -18.09 19.70 -9.01
C SER A 228 -16.84 19.63 -9.89
N SER A 229 -15.65 19.83 -9.32
CA SER A 229 -14.38 19.86 -10.06
C SER A 229 -13.95 18.52 -10.65
N VAL A 230 -14.58 17.40 -10.26
CA VAL A 230 -14.25 16.05 -10.77
C VAL A 230 -15.47 15.30 -11.31
N ALA A 231 -16.65 15.91 -11.24
CA ALA A 231 -17.89 15.28 -11.67
C ALA A 231 -17.87 14.93 -13.17
N LEU A 232 -17.33 15.82 -14.01
CA LEU A 232 -17.24 15.59 -15.45
C LEU A 232 -16.24 14.47 -15.80
N ASP A 233 -15.12 14.37 -15.08
CA ASP A 233 -14.13 13.30 -15.26
C ASP A 233 -14.71 11.93 -14.90
N LEU A 234 -15.40 11.84 -13.76
CA LEU A 234 -16.09 10.60 -13.34
C LEU A 234 -17.18 10.20 -14.35
N CYS A 235 -17.90 11.17 -14.91
CA CYS A 235 -18.84 10.92 -16.00
C CYS A 235 -18.16 10.35 -17.25
N GLN A 236 -17.04 10.92 -17.67
CA GLN A 236 -16.30 10.43 -18.84
C GLN A 236 -15.79 9.01 -18.63
N LEU A 237 -15.22 8.73 -17.46
CA LEU A 237 -14.75 7.41 -17.08
C LEU A 237 -15.89 6.39 -17.13
N ALA A 238 -17.05 6.74 -16.58
CA ALA A 238 -18.22 5.88 -16.64
C ALA A 238 -18.63 5.58 -18.09
N ASP A 239 -18.77 6.60 -18.94
CA ASP A 239 -19.15 6.39 -20.36
C ASP A 239 -18.16 5.50 -21.11
N HIS A 240 -16.88 5.54 -20.74
CA HIS A 240 -15.86 4.66 -21.33
C HIS A 240 -15.99 3.21 -20.85
N LEU A 241 -16.32 3.02 -19.57
CA LEU A 241 -16.42 1.70 -18.93
C LEU A 241 -17.76 0.99 -19.14
N TYR A 242 -18.82 1.72 -19.52
CA TYR A 242 -20.15 1.17 -19.84
C TYR A 242 -20.45 1.30 -21.34
N PRO A 243 -20.23 0.26 -22.15
CA PRO A 243 -20.58 0.27 -23.56
C PRO A 243 -22.08 0.53 -23.75
N LYS A 244 -22.42 1.37 -24.75
CA LYS A 244 -23.80 1.80 -25.05
C LYS A 244 -24.73 0.67 -25.49
N ASP A 245 -24.19 -0.51 -25.80
CA ASP A 245 -24.93 -1.63 -26.39
C ASP A 245 -25.48 -2.63 -25.34
N LEU A 246 -25.23 -2.39 -24.05
CA LEU A 246 -25.82 -3.17 -22.96
C LEU A 246 -27.12 -2.50 -22.50
N ASP A 247 -28.26 -3.03 -22.96
CA ASP A 247 -29.61 -2.64 -22.52
C ASP A 247 -29.83 -2.77 -21.00
N TYR A 248 -28.90 -3.41 -20.29
CA TYR A 248 -28.86 -3.43 -18.84
C TYR A 248 -28.05 -2.24 -18.32
N ILE A 249 -28.69 -1.07 -18.26
CA ILE A 249 -28.12 0.04 -17.52
C ILE A 249 -28.01 -0.39 -16.06
N LEU A 250 -26.78 -0.65 -15.61
CA LEU A 250 -26.51 -1.00 -14.21
C LEU A 250 -26.98 0.15 -13.32
N SER A 251 -27.71 -0.18 -12.26
CA SER A 251 -28.29 0.79 -11.33
C SER A 251 -27.25 1.75 -10.74
N GLY A 252 -26.01 1.28 -10.57
CA GLY A 252 -24.86 2.08 -10.13
C GLY A 252 -24.51 3.23 -11.08
N HIS A 253 -24.50 2.97 -12.40
CA HIS A 253 -24.19 3.98 -13.41
C HIS A 253 -25.17 5.16 -13.35
N LEU A 254 -26.48 4.89 -13.29
CA LEU A 254 -27.51 5.94 -13.21
C LEU A 254 -27.39 6.74 -11.92
N LEU A 255 -27.08 6.08 -10.81
CA LEU A 255 -26.92 6.74 -9.52
C LEU A 255 -25.71 7.66 -9.50
N LEU A 256 -24.58 7.21 -10.07
CA LEU A 256 -23.39 8.05 -10.25
C LEU A 256 -23.72 9.27 -11.12
N MET A 257 -24.36 9.08 -12.27
CA MET A 257 -24.71 10.18 -13.18
C MET A 257 -25.59 11.22 -12.49
N LYS A 258 -26.56 10.76 -11.69
CA LYS A 258 -27.42 11.65 -10.89
C LYS A 258 -26.59 12.48 -9.90
N ARG A 259 -25.68 11.85 -9.16
CA ARG A 259 -24.79 12.53 -8.19
C ARG A 259 -23.88 13.54 -8.88
N CYS A 260 -23.33 13.21 -10.05
CA CYS A 260 -22.53 14.14 -10.85
C CYS A 260 -23.37 15.34 -11.32
N VAL A 261 -24.56 15.11 -11.85
CA VAL A 261 -25.48 16.19 -12.28
C VAL A 261 -25.80 17.12 -11.11
N GLU A 262 -26.11 16.56 -9.94
CA GLU A 262 -26.39 17.35 -8.73
C GLU A 262 -25.18 18.16 -8.26
N ALA A 263 -23.97 17.61 -8.37
CA ALA A 263 -22.74 18.33 -8.05
C ALA A 263 -22.50 19.50 -8.99
N LEU A 264 -22.67 19.29 -10.30
CA LEU A 264 -22.48 20.30 -11.33
C LEU A 264 -23.54 21.41 -11.27
N SER A 265 -24.80 21.08 -11.00
CA SER A 265 -25.88 22.06 -10.94
C SER A 265 -25.79 22.99 -9.73
N LYS A 266 -25.20 22.52 -8.62
CA LYS A 266 -24.96 23.31 -7.40
C LYS A 266 -23.79 24.28 -7.51
N ASP A 267 -22.95 24.14 -8.54
CA ASP A 267 -21.83 25.04 -8.79
C ASP A 267 -22.23 26.11 -9.82
N PRO A 268 -22.52 27.35 -9.39
CA PRO A 268 -22.99 28.40 -10.29
C PRO A 268 -21.91 28.87 -11.28
N ASN A 269 -20.64 28.58 -10.99
CA ASN A 269 -19.52 28.98 -11.82
C ASN A 269 -19.14 27.88 -12.81
N PHE A 270 -19.55 26.63 -12.59
CA PHE A 270 -19.20 25.50 -13.45
C PHE A 270 -19.36 25.83 -14.94
N LEU A 271 -20.58 26.17 -15.39
CA LEU A 271 -20.84 26.47 -16.80
C LEU A 271 -20.09 27.71 -17.34
N ARG A 272 -19.67 28.62 -16.46
CA ARG A 272 -18.97 29.86 -16.84
C ARG A 272 -17.46 29.65 -16.97
N GLU A 273 -16.93 28.71 -16.21
CA GLU A 273 -15.50 28.42 -16.11
C GLU A 273 -15.05 27.27 -17.01
N LEU A 274 -16.00 26.53 -17.61
CA LEU A 274 -15.71 25.49 -18.60
C LEU A 274 -14.81 26.01 -19.73
N ASP A 275 -13.68 25.34 -19.93
CA ASP A 275 -12.85 25.59 -21.09
C ASP A 275 -13.47 24.97 -22.38
N GLN A 276 -12.83 25.22 -23.54
CA GLN A 276 -13.32 24.69 -24.81
C GLN A 276 -13.32 23.15 -24.86
N HIS A 277 -12.39 22.51 -24.17
CA HIS A 277 -12.25 21.06 -24.11
C HIS A 277 -13.34 20.45 -23.22
N GLU A 278 -13.55 20.97 -22.03
CA GLU A 278 -14.59 20.53 -21.11
C GLU A 278 -16.00 20.77 -21.68
N MET A 279 -16.20 21.91 -22.35
CA MET A 279 -17.44 22.17 -23.08
C MET A 279 -17.66 21.14 -24.19
N HIS A 280 -16.61 20.77 -24.92
CA HIS A 280 -16.71 19.74 -25.96
C HIS A 280 -17.09 18.37 -25.36
N ILE A 281 -16.45 17.98 -24.26
CA ILE A 281 -16.79 16.76 -23.51
C ILE A 281 -18.26 16.79 -23.08
N LEU A 282 -18.70 17.89 -22.47
CA LEU A 282 -20.07 18.05 -22.00
C LEU A 282 -21.07 17.88 -23.16
N MET A 283 -20.78 18.47 -24.32
CA MET A 283 -21.65 18.37 -25.50
C MET A 283 -21.67 16.98 -26.15
N GLN A 284 -20.69 16.11 -25.88
CA GLN A 284 -20.69 14.71 -26.31
C GLN A 284 -21.53 13.79 -25.42
N ARG A 285 -22.01 14.28 -24.26
CA ARG A 285 -22.82 13.51 -23.32
C ARG A 285 -24.20 13.18 -23.90
N SER A 286 -24.87 12.20 -23.28
CA SER A 286 -26.22 11.80 -23.71
C SER A 286 -27.20 12.97 -23.58
N PRO A 287 -28.20 13.08 -24.48
CA PRO A 287 -29.24 14.11 -24.37
C PRO A 287 -29.94 14.11 -23.01
N GLN A 288 -30.16 12.92 -22.42
CA GLN A 288 -30.78 12.79 -21.11
C GLN A 288 -29.93 13.43 -20.00
N PHE A 289 -28.60 13.27 -20.05
CA PHE A 289 -27.70 13.91 -19.10
C PHE A 289 -27.78 15.43 -19.19
N LEU A 290 -27.73 15.97 -20.41
CA LEU A 290 -27.81 17.42 -20.66
C LEU A 290 -29.16 18.02 -20.24
N VAL A 291 -30.26 17.31 -20.48
CA VAL A 291 -31.59 17.71 -20.03
C VAL A 291 -31.66 17.74 -18.50
N ASN A 292 -31.17 16.69 -17.83
CA ASN A 292 -31.16 16.63 -16.37
C ASN A 292 -30.32 17.76 -15.77
N LEU A 293 -29.12 18.00 -16.31
CA LEU A 293 -28.25 19.10 -15.88
C LEU A 293 -28.93 20.46 -16.04
N SER A 294 -29.60 20.69 -17.17
CA SER A 294 -30.32 21.94 -17.42
C SER A 294 -31.48 22.14 -16.44
N LEU A 295 -32.27 21.09 -16.18
CA LEU A 295 -33.40 21.15 -15.26
C LEU A 295 -32.96 21.42 -13.83
N GLU A 296 -31.95 20.71 -13.34
CA GLU A 296 -31.41 20.88 -11.98
C GLU A 296 -30.77 22.26 -11.80
N THR A 297 -30.05 22.74 -12.81
CA THR A 297 -29.46 24.10 -12.78
C THR A 297 -30.55 25.16 -12.67
N VAL A 298 -31.63 25.06 -13.45
CA VAL A 298 -32.76 26.01 -13.40
C VAL A 298 -33.51 25.93 -12.07
N ALA A 299 -33.66 24.73 -11.50
CA ALA A 299 -34.29 24.55 -10.20
C ALA A 299 -33.50 25.24 -9.08
N GLY A 300 -32.17 25.11 -9.07
CA GLY A 300 -31.29 25.74 -8.09
C GLY A 300 -31.29 27.27 -8.09
N TYR A 301 -31.73 27.93 -9.17
CA TYR A 301 -31.88 29.40 -9.24
C TYR A 301 -33.20 29.92 -8.64
N ARG A 302 -34.16 29.04 -8.30
CA ARG A 302 -35.48 29.44 -7.80
C ARG A 302 -35.57 29.48 -6.28
N ASP A 303 -34.59 28.90 -5.58
CA ASP A 303 -34.45 28.90 -4.12
C ASP A 303 -33.49 30.00 -3.66
#